data_AF-A0A0P4W9Q1-F1
#
_entry.id   AF-A0A0P4W9Q1-F1
#
_cell.length_a   1.000
_cell.length_b   1.000
_cell.length_c   1.000
_cell.angle_alpha   90.00
_cell.angle_beta   90.00
_cell.angle_gamma   90.00
#
_symmetry.space_group_name_H-M   'P 1'
#
loop_
_entity.id
_entity.type
_entity.pdbx_description
1 polymer ?
#
loop_
_entity_poly.entity_id
_entity_poly.type
_entity_poly.pdbx_seq_one_letter_code
_entity_poly.pdbx_strand_id
1 'polypeptide(L)'
;MRILAAAFLCATAGIAAGQFADPCKTKTRTSAHEDQCDLYYECFNGQPVLQECPNGLVYHGKRTQGLFGVCDYDFMVDCTGRPARNPPISGDHCDWLYGIFGHETSCTRYWTCWNGTAAEQFCIGGLLYNEESHSCDWPQNVAGCQKHPLCKDDPNANVPLGKSCERYWACQGGYPRLQRCPATLVFDKRSRRCVNPPTEDCEAPTIAPAPEGFDDDADFRGGAPPPPRRRRPSSSLSQGPQDQGSFLPNNALSFRPSSPSDSRPLGPPLPQGGNFREAPIDKAVPLN
;
A
#
# COMPACT_ATOMS: atom_id res chain seq x y z
N MET A 1 -84.83 -35.45 13.42
CA MET A 1 -83.47 -35.04 13.82
C MET A 1 -82.78 -34.43 12.61
N ARG A 2 -82.39 -33.15 12.68
CA ARG A 2 -81.80 -32.39 11.57
C ARG A 2 -80.29 -32.66 11.50
N ILE A 3 -79.80 -32.96 10.30
CA ILE A 3 -78.39 -33.18 9.97
C ILE A 3 -77.71 -31.80 9.93
N LEU A 4 -76.78 -31.54 10.84
CA LEU A 4 -75.91 -30.35 10.80
C LEU A 4 -74.60 -30.75 10.14
N ALA A 5 -74.42 -30.35 8.88
CA ALA A 5 -73.14 -30.43 8.18
C ALA A 5 -72.28 -29.23 8.60
N ALA A 6 -71.20 -29.49 9.35
CA ALA A 6 -70.20 -28.48 9.69
C ALA A 6 -69.20 -28.35 8.54
N ALA A 7 -69.26 -27.23 7.80
CA ALA A 7 -68.28 -26.89 6.78
C ALA A 7 -67.00 -26.37 7.46
N PHE A 8 -65.94 -27.17 7.40
CA PHE A 8 -64.60 -26.78 7.84
C PHE A 8 -63.95 -25.93 6.73
N LEU A 9 -63.90 -24.62 6.93
CA LEU A 9 -63.12 -23.68 6.11
C LEU A 9 -61.63 -23.83 6.48
N CYS A 10 -60.88 -24.53 5.63
CA CYS A 10 -59.43 -24.61 5.72
C CYS A 10 -58.83 -23.30 5.16
N ALA A 11 -58.41 -22.39 6.05
CA ALA A 11 -57.70 -21.18 5.65
C ALA A 11 -56.28 -21.56 5.21
N THR A 12 -56.02 -21.56 3.91
CA THR A 12 -54.67 -21.73 3.37
C THR A 12 -53.85 -20.48 3.66
N ALA A 13 -52.97 -20.56 4.65
CA ALA A 13 -51.91 -19.56 4.84
C ALA A 13 -50.95 -19.64 3.64
N GLY A 14 -51.05 -18.67 2.74
CA GLY A 14 -50.10 -18.50 1.65
C GLY A 14 -48.73 -18.17 2.22
N ILE A 15 -47.75 -19.05 1.99
CA ILE A 15 -46.34 -18.74 2.24
C ILE A 15 -45.96 -17.66 1.24
N ALA A 16 -45.76 -16.42 1.70
CA ALA A 16 -45.16 -15.37 0.91
C ALA A 16 -43.70 -15.77 0.63
N ALA A 17 -43.44 -16.41 -0.50
CA ALA A 17 -42.10 -16.53 -1.04
C ALA A 17 -41.59 -15.10 -1.28
N GLY A 18 -40.63 -14.65 -0.48
CA GLY A 18 -39.95 -13.37 -0.68
C GLY A 18 -39.43 -13.32 -2.11
N GLN A 19 -39.81 -12.29 -2.85
CA GLN A 19 -39.37 -12.07 -4.22
C GLN A 19 -37.88 -11.70 -4.19
N PHE A 20 -36.99 -12.69 -4.35
CA PHE A 20 -35.60 -12.44 -4.66
C PHE A 20 -35.54 -11.81 -6.07
N ALA A 21 -34.97 -10.62 -6.18
CA ALA A 21 -34.78 -9.97 -7.47
C ALA A 21 -33.80 -10.80 -8.30
N ASP A 22 -34.10 -11.04 -9.57
CA ASP A 22 -33.21 -11.81 -10.45
C ASP A 22 -31.85 -11.09 -10.61
N PRO A 23 -30.75 -11.68 -10.12
CA PRO A 23 -29.44 -11.05 -10.09
C PRO A 23 -28.84 -10.81 -11.49
N CYS A 24 -29.37 -11.47 -12.52
CA CYS A 24 -28.92 -11.31 -13.91
C CYS A 24 -29.67 -10.25 -14.71
N LYS A 25 -30.62 -9.54 -14.07
CA LYS A 25 -31.28 -8.38 -14.69
C LYS A 25 -30.43 -7.11 -14.68
N THR A 26 -29.23 -7.14 -14.10
CA THR A 26 -28.30 -6.01 -14.12
C THR A 26 -27.71 -5.78 -15.51
N LYS A 27 -27.37 -4.53 -15.83
CA LYS A 27 -26.67 -4.18 -17.08
C LYS A 27 -25.21 -4.68 -17.10
N THR A 28 -24.70 -5.15 -15.96
CA THR A 28 -23.35 -5.68 -15.77
C THR A 28 -23.38 -7.21 -15.78
N ARG A 29 -22.27 -7.83 -16.20
CA ARG A 29 -22.07 -9.29 -16.18
C ARG A 29 -22.04 -9.86 -14.75
N THR A 30 -21.71 -9.03 -13.78
CA THR A 30 -21.61 -9.40 -12.36
C THR A 30 -22.56 -8.55 -11.51
N SER A 31 -23.05 -9.12 -10.42
CA SER A 31 -23.95 -8.47 -9.45
C SER A 31 -23.68 -8.95 -8.02
N ALA A 32 -24.00 -8.11 -7.04
CA ALA A 32 -23.72 -8.39 -5.63
C ALA A 32 -24.67 -9.45 -5.06
N HIS A 33 -24.19 -10.28 -4.14
CA HIS A 33 -25.05 -11.08 -3.28
C HIS A 33 -25.79 -10.19 -2.28
N GLU A 34 -26.96 -10.65 -1.84
CA GLU A 34 -27.95 -9.88 -1.10
C GLU A 34 -27.57 -9.63 0.36
N ASP A 35 -26.94 -10.61 1.00
CA ASP A 35 -26.57 -10.59 2.42
C ASP A 35 -25.09 -10.82 2.71
N GLN A 36 -24.32 -11.35 1.74
CA GLN A 36 -22.90 -11.68 1.86
C GLN A 36 -22.05 -10.69 1.04
N CYS A 37 -21.11 -10.00 1.68
CA CYS A 37 -20.33 -8.96 1.00
C CYS A 37 -19.23 -9.54 0.11
N ASP A 38 -18.72 -10.72 0.45
CA ASP A 38 -17.68 -11.46 -0.24
C ASP A 38 -18.22 -12.41 -1.32
N LEU A 39 -19.55 -12.47 -1.50
CA LEU A 39 -20.17 -13.22 -2.58
C LEU A 39 -20.74 -12.32 -3.68
N TYR A 40 -20.72 -12.83 -4.90
CA TYR A 40 -21.30 -12.18 -6.06
C TYR A 40 -21.78 -13.20 -7.09
N TYR A 41 -22.69 -12.78 -7.97
CA TYR A 41 -23.12 -13.60 -9.10
C TYR A 41 -22.37 -13.18 -10.36
N GLU A 42 -21.93 -14.16 -11.13
CA GLU A 42 -21.52 -13.98 -12.51
C GLU A 42 -22.58 -14.59 -13.43
N CYS A 43 -23.11 -13.78 -14.36
CA CYS A 43 -24.20 -14.18 -15.21
C CYS A 43 -23.70 -14.70 -16.56
N PHE A 44 -23.99 -15.97 -16.84
CA PHE A 44 -23.72 -16.62 -18.11
C PHE A 44 -25.03 -16.95 -18.80
N ASN A 45 -25.30 -16.34 -19.97
CA ASN A 45 -26.55 -16.53 -20.71
C ASN A 45 -27.82 -16.30 -19.86
N GLY A 46 -27.77 -15.34 -18.94
CA GLY A 46 -28.87 -15.04 -18.02
C GLY A 46 -29.03 -16.02 -16.85
N GLN A 47 -28.14 -17.01 -16.71
CA GLN A 47 -28.09 -17.90 -15.55
C GLN A 47 -27.04 -17.36 -14.55
N PRO A 48 -27.41 -17.08 -13.30
CA PRO A 48 -26.46 -16.65 -12.28
C PRO A 48 -25.62 -17.83 -11.79
N VAL A 49 -24.31 -17.64 -11.74
CA VAL A 49 -23.37 -18.53 -11.08
C VAL A 49 -22.83 -17.81 -9.86
N LEU A 50 -23.03 -18.38 -8.67
CA LEU A 50 -22.50 -17.83 -7.43
C LEU A 50 -20.98 -17.97 -7.42
N GLN A 51 -20.29 -16.91 -7.03
CA GLN A 51 -18.84 -16.81 -6.94
C GLN A 51 -18.47 -16.21 -5.58
N GLU A 52 -17.30 -16.60 -5.09
CA GLU A 52 -16.73 -16.10 -3.84
C GLU A 52 -15.49 -15.27 -4.13
N CYS A 53 -15.35 -14.15 -3.45
CA CYS A 53 -14.10 -13.40 -3.42
C CYS A 53 -13.04 -14.17 -2.63
N PRO A 54 -11.74 -14.00 -2.98
CA PRO A 54 -10.66 -14.53 -2.16
C PRO A 54 -10.79 -14.08 -0.69
N ASN A 55 -10.47 -14.96 0.26
CA ASN A 55 -10.64 -14.69 1.69
C ASN A 55 -9.91 -13.40 2.12
N GLY A 56 -10.66 -12.48 2.73
CA GLY A 56 -10.18 -11.13 3.09
C GLY A 56 -10.56 -10.03 2.10
N LEU A 57 -11.08 -10.37 0.91
CA LEU A 57 -11.62 -9.41 -0.05
C LEU A 57 -13.15 -9.46 -0.09
N VAL A 58 -13.76 -8.38 -0.55
CA VAL A 58 -15.22 -8.24 -0.70
C VAL A 58 -15.58 -7.68 -2.08
N TYR A 59 -16.78 -8.02 -2.56
CA TYR A 59 -17.21 -7.66 -3.91
C TYR A 59 -17.69 -6.21 -3.99
N HIS A 60 -17.12 -5.40 -4.88
CA HIS A 60 -17.50 -4.01 -5.10
C HIS A 60 -18.68 -3.89 -6.09
N GLY A 61 -19.93 -3.94 -5.59
CA GLY A 61 -21.14 -4.04 -6.42
C GLY A 61 -21.76 -2.74 -6.94
N LYS A 62 -21.36 -1.57 -6.43
CA LYS A 62 -21.97 -0.27 -6.76
C LYS A 62 -20.97 0.65 -7.48
N ARG A 63 -21.46 1.51 -8.37
CA ARG A 63 -20.66 2.53 -9.05
C ARG A 63 -20.52 3.80 -8.20
N THR A 64 -19.96 3.66 -7.01
CA THR A 64 -19.78 4.80 -6.10
C THR A 64 -18.40 5.44 -6.24
N GLN A 65 -17.35 4.66 -6.54
CA GLN A 65 -15.99 5.13 -6.81
C GLN A 65 -15.18 4.03 -7.53
N GLY A 66 -14.35 4.38 -8.52
CA GLY A 66 -13.35 3.46 -9.08
C GLY A 66 -13.87 2.25 -9.89
N LEU A 67 -13.11 1.16 -9.82
CA LEU A 67 -13.36 -0.10 -10.53
C LEU A 67 -14.44 -0.90 -9.79
N PHE A 68 -15.64 -0.96 -10.37
CA PHE A 68 -16.77 -1.74 -9.86
C PHE A 68 -16.82 -3.12 -10.52
N GLY A 69 -17.49 -4.07 -9.88
CA GLY A 69 -17.69 -5.43 -10.39
C GLY A 69 -16.51 -6.37 -10.16
N VAL A 70 -15.63 -6.05 -9.21
CA VAL A 70 -14.44 -6.81 -8.83
C VAL A 70 -14.39 -7.01 -7.31
N CYS A 71 -13.57 -7.93 -6.84
CA CYS A 71 -13.22 -8.04 -5.42
C CYS A 71 -12.15 -7.02 -5.05
N ASP A 72 -12.33 -6.35 -3.92
CA ASP A 72 -11.43 -5.32 -3.40
C ASP A 72 -11.32 -5.44 -1.87
N TYR A 73 -10.44 -4.67 -1.24
CA TYR A 73 -10.32 -4.66 0.21
C TYR A 73 -11.59 -4.12 0.88
N ASP A 74 -11.87 -4.61 2.08
CA ASP A 74 -13.11 -4.29 2.76
C ASP A 74 -13.23 -2.83 3.21
N PHE A 75 -12.12 -2.19 3.58
CA PHE A 75 -12.07 -0.76 3.86
C PHE A 75 -12.30 0.13 2.63
N MET A 76 -12.30 -0.43 1.42
CA MET A 76 -12.60 0.28 0.17
C MET A 76 -14.04 0.07 -0.31
N VAL A 77 -14.79 -0.86 0.30
CA VAL A 77 -16.11 -1.29 -0.17
C VAL A 77 -17.18 -1.10 0.91
N ASP A 78 -18.26 -0.43 0.54
CA ASP A 78 -19.44 -0.34 1.40
C ASP A 78 -20.21 -1.68 1.45
N CYS A 79 -20.03 -2.41 2.54
CA CYS A 79 -20.77 -3.64 2.86
C CYS A 79 -22.09 -3.39 3.61
N THR A 80 -22.52 -2.13 3.78
CA THR A 80 -23.77 -1.82 4.48
C THR A 80 -24.97 -2.51 3.79
N GLY A 81 -25.73 -3.29 4.57
CA GLY A 81 -26.87 -4.07 4.09
C GLY A 81 -26.56 -5.52 3.73
N ARG A 82 -25.28 -5.90 3.64
CA ARG A 82 -24.82 -7.28 3.40
C ARG A 82 -23.57 -7.63 4.21
N PRO A 83 -23.64 -7.58 5.55
CA PRO A 83 -22.47 -7.66 6.41
C PRO A 83 -21.88 -9.07 6.52
N ALA A 84 -22.59 -10.12 6.09
CA ALA A 84 -22.11 -11.48 6.24
C ALA A 84 -20.89 -11.72 5.36
N ARG A 85 -19.96 -12.53 5.87
CA ARG A 85 -18.71 -12.90 5.22
C ARG A 85 -18.33 -14.31 5.66
N ASN A 86 -17.51 -14.96 4.86
CA ASN A 86 -16.81 -16.17 5.26
C ASN A 86 -15.88 -15.88 6.47
N PRO A 87 -15.64 -16.88 7.34
CA PRO A 87 -14.73 -16.73 8.46
C PRO A 87 -13.29 -16.48 7.99
N PRO A 88 -12.46 -15.80 8.80
CA PRO A 88 -11.07 -15.54 8.47
C PRO A 88 -10.25 -16.82 8.38
N ILE A 89 -9.39 -16.88 7.36
CA ILE A 89 -8.32 -17.88 7.26
C ILE A 89 -7.02 -17.14 7.52
N SER A 90 -6.44 -17.37 8.70
CA SER A 90 -5.23 -16.69 9.13
C SER A 90 -3.96 -17.41 8.65
N GLY A 91 -2.91 -16.62 8.43
CA GLY A 91 -1.56 -17.08 8.11
C GLY A 91 -0.53 -16.43 9.02
N ASP A 92 0.74 -16.57 8.70
CA ASP A 92 1.82 -15.87 9.43
C ASP A 92 1.72 -14.36 9.18
N HIS A 93 1.56 -13.57 10.24
CA HIS A 93 1.34 -12.10 10.18
C HIS A 93 0.09 -11.62 9.42
N CYS A 94 -0.85 -12.52 9.13
CA CYS A 94 -2.03 -12.25 8.31
C CYS A 94 -3.30 -12.74 9.01
N ASP A 95 -4.23 -11.85 9.39
CA ASP A 95 -5.52 -12.29 9.93
C ASP A 95 -6.40 -12.95 8.85
N TRP A 96 -6.24 -12.49 7.60
CA TRP A 96 -6.90 -12.98 6.39
C TRP A 96 -5.88 -13.29 5.29
N LEU A 97 -6.24 -14.13 4.32
CA LEU A 97 -5.32 -14.45 3.20
C LEU A 97 -4.93 -13.22 2.37
N TYR A 98 -5.82 -12.24 2.25
CA TYR A 98 -5.55 -10.96 1.61
C TYR A 98 -5.87 -9.82 2.57
N GLY A 99 -4.93 -8.87 2.70
CA GLY A 99 -5.12 -7.74 3.61
C GLY A 99 -3.84 -6.95 3.83
N ILE A 100 -3.98 -5.86 4.60
CA ILE A 100 -2.87 -5.04 5.08
C ILE A 100 -3.02 -4.96 6.60
N PHE A 101 -1.97 -5.29 7.33
CA PHE A 101 -1.99 -5.44 8.79
C PHE A 101 -0.81 -4.72 9.44
N GLY A 102 -1.00 -4.20 10.65
CA GLY A 102 0.08 -3.58 11.41
C GLY A 102 1.18 -4.57 11.79
N HIS A 103 2.43 -4.11 11.85
CA HIS A 103 3.52 -4.92 12.41
C HIS A 103 3.49 -4.84 13.95
N GLU A 104 3.59 -6.00 14.58
CA GLU A 104 3.46 -6.25 16.02
C GLU A 104 4.42 -5.46 16.91
N THR A 105 5.61 -5.10 16.39
CA THR A 105 6.67 -4.45 17.18
C THR A 105 7.05 -3.07 16.67
N SER A 106 6.54 -2.65 15.52
CA SER A 106 7.02 -1.43 14.86
C SER A 106 5.95 -0.76 14.01
N CYS A 107 5.47 0.41 14.45
CA CYS A 107 4.53 1.21 13.67
C CYS A 107 5.11 1.78 12.36
N THR A 108 6.41 1.75 12.15
CA THR A 108 7.02 2.17 10.87
C THR A 108 6.94 1.09 9.80
N ARG A 109 6.45 -0.09 10.16
CA ARG A 109 6.37 -1.29 9.31
C ARG A 109 4.94 -1.83 9.34
N TYR A 110 4.60 -2.55 8.29
CA TYR A 110 3.31 -3.23 8.17
C TYR A 110 3.46 -4.44 7.25
N TRP A 111 2.48 -5.33 7.30
CA TRP A 111 2.42 -6.53 6.50
C TRP A 111 1.42 -6.34 5.37
N THR A 112 1.81 -6.72 4.15
CA THR A 112 0.89 -6.92 3.03
C THR A 112 0.76 -8.40 2.75
N CYS A 113 -0.45 -8.92 2.83
CA CYS A 113 -0.72 -10.34 2.68
C CYS A 113 -1.28 -10.65 1.30
N TRP A 114 -0.68 -11.62 0.64
CA TRP A 114 -1.14 -12.14 -0.64
C TRP A 114 -1.27 -13.65 -0.57
N ASN A 115 -2.50 -14.14 -0.59
CA ASN A 115 -2.81 -15.56 -0.43
C ASN A 115 -2.15 -16.19 0.82
N GLY A 116 -2.16 -15.47 1.94
CA GLY A 116 -1.55 -15.87 3.21
C GLY A 116 -0.03 -15.72 3.28
N THR A 117 0.62 -15.22 2.22
CA THR A 117 2.05 -14.89 2.24
C THR A 117 2.23 -13.42 2.64
N ALA A 118 2.79 -13.19 3.81
CA ALA A 118 3.11 -11.86 4.29
C ALA A 118 4.40 -11.32 3.65
N ALA A 119 4.33 -10.09 3.14
CA ALA A 119 5.48 -9.32 2.75
C ALA A 119 5.60 -8.09 3.64
N GLU A 120 6.79 -7.91 4.23
CA GLU A 120 7.06 -6.78 5.09
C GLU A 120 7.25 -5.49 4.28
N GLN A 121 6.58 -4.44 4.70
CA GLN A 121 6.65 -3.12 4.09
C GLN A 121 7.06 -2.07 5.11
N PHE A 122 7.59 -0.96 4.60
CA PHE A 122 7.98 0.20 5.40
C PHE A 122 7.18 1.42 5.00
N CYS A 123 6.70 2.16 5.99
CA CYS A 123 6.13 3.48 5.76
C CYS A 123 7.24 4.47 5.41
N ILE A 124 7.09 5.09 4.24
CA ILE A 124 8.10 6.00 3.69
C ILE A 124 8.13 7.28 4.52
N GLY A 125 9.32 7.84 4.71
CA GLY A 125 9.45 9.18 5.25
C GLY A 125 8.99 9.32 6.70
N GLY A 126 9.18 8.31 7.54
CA GLY A 126 8.83 8.39 8.96
C GLY A 126 7.32 8.52 9.21
N LEU A 127 6.49 8.20 8.21
CA LEU A 127 5.07 7.92 8.42
C LEU A 127 4.93 6.63 9.23
N LEU A 128 3.77 6.45 9.84
CA LEU A 128 3.43 5.27 10.63
C LEU A 128 2.21 4.60 10.02
N TYR A 129 2.16 3.27 10.10
CA TYR A 129 0.99 2.52 9.68
C TYR A 129 -0.18 2.84 10.61
N ASN A 130 -1.30 3.24 10.00
CA ASN A 130 -2.55 3.51 10.66
C ASN A 130 -3.52 2.36 10.33
N GLU A 131 -3.87 1.58 11.34
CA GLU A 131 -4.80 0.44 11.23
C GLU A 131 -6.20 0.89 10.76
N GLU A 132 -6.66 2.07 11.18
CA GLU A 132 -8.01 2.57 10.88
C GLU A 132 -8.18 2.95 9.40
N SER A 133 -7.13 3.54 8.82
CA SER A 133 -7.13 3.92 7.39
C SER A 133 -6.47 2.87 6.50
N HIS A 134 -5.94 1.78 7.08
CA HIS A 134 -5.14 0.76 6.42
C HIS A 134 -4.00 1.34 5.55
N SER A 135 -3.37 2.42 6.01
CA SER A 135 -2.39 3.15 5.21
C SER A 135 -1.34 3.85 6.08
N CYS A 136 -0.24 4.29 5.47
CA CYS A 136 0.76 5.09 6.16
C CYS A 136 0.28 6.52 6.34
N ASP A 137 0.18 6.96 7.58
CA ASP A 137 -0.30 8.28 7.98
C ASP A 137 0.73 8.99 8.88
N TRP A 138 0.50 10.26 9.16
CA TRP A 138 1.35 11.03 10.01
C TRP A 138 1.28 10.56 11.47
N PRO A 139 2.40 10.62 12.21
CA PRO A 139 2.45 10.13 13.59
C PRO A 139 1.36 10.67 14.53
N GLN A 140 0.92 11.92 14.34
CA GLN A 140 -0.14 12.52 15.15
C GLN A 140 -1.53 11.88 14.94
N ASN A 141 -1.75 11.20 13.81
CA ASN A 141 -2.99 10.52 13.47
C ASN A 141 -2.98 9.04 13.89
N VAL A 142 -1.83 8.51 14.32
CA VAL A 142 -1.67 7.11 14.69
C VAL A 142 -1.61 6.95 16.20
N ALA A 143 -2.68 6.40 16.77
CA ALA A 143 -2.75 6.13 18.20
C ALA A 143 -1.94 4.89 18.59
N GLY A 144 -1.45 4.84 19.84
CA GLY A 144 -0.82 3.65 20.43
C GLY A 144 0.64 3.40 20.06
N CYS A 145 1.23 4.20 19.17
CA CYS A 145 2.62 4.02 18.76
C CYS A 145 3.63 4.68 19.73
N GLN A 146 4.70 3.94 20.06
CA GLN A 146 5.75 4.42 20.95
C GLN A 146 6.60 5.49 20.27
N LYS A 147 6.64 6.70 20.86
CA LYS A 147 7.51 7.79 20.43
C LYS A 147 8.98 7.44 20.60
N HIS A 148 9.82 7.90 19.66
CA HIS A 148 11.25 7.67 19.73
C HIS A 148 11.86 8.44 20.92
N PRO A 149 12.81 7.84 21.69
CA PRO A 149 13.42 8.50 22.85
C PRO A 149 14.01 9.89 22.54
N LEU A 150 14.64 10.06 21.37
CA LEU A 150 15.18 11.36 20.92
C LEU A 150 14.15 12.49 20.83
N CYS A 151 12.89 12.15 20.53
CA CYS A 151 11.80 13.11 20.31
C CYS A 151 10.72 13.00 21.39
N LYS A 152 11.05 12.36 22.52
CA LYS A 152 10.10 12.10 23.60
C LYS A 152 9.68 13.41 24.30
N ASP A 153 10.64 14.28 24.55
CA ASP A 153 10.43 15.52 25.31
C ASP A 153 9.84 16.63 24.44
N ASP A 154 10.30 16.73 23.19
CA ASP A 154 9.77 17.67 22.20
C ASP A 154 9.45 16.93 20.89
N PRO A 155 8.16 16.61 20.67
CA PRO A 155 7.71 15.87 19.50
C PRO A 155 8.00 16.54 18.15
N ASN A 156 8.25 17.85 18.14
CA ASN A 156 8.41 18.65 16.92
C ASN A 156 9.72 19.47 16.89
N ALA A 157 10.70 19.12 17.73
CA ALA A 157 12.01 19.79 17.76
C ALA A 157 12.94 19.34 16.63
N ASN A 158 13.89 20.22 16.30
CA ASN A 158 15.11 19.80 15.60
C ASN A 158 16.19 19.43 16.62
N VAL A 159 16.75 18.23 16.49
CA VAL A 159 17.75 17.65 17.38
C VAL A 159 19.08 17.48 16.61
N PRO A 160 20.22 17.88 17.18
CA PRO A 160 21.51 17.77 16.50
C PRO A 160 21.92 16.30 16.27
N LEU A 161 22.57 16.03 15.14
CA LEU A 161 23.09 14.70 14.78
C LEU A 161 24.59 14.62 15.04
N GLY A 162 24.99 14.22 16.25
CA GLY A 162 26.39 13.97 16.60
C GLY A 162 27.31 15.15 16.23
N LYS A 163 28.33 14.87 15.41
CA LYS A 163 29.29 15.88 14.88
C LYS A 163 28.94 16.38 13.48
N SER A 164 27.78 16.00 12.92
CA SER A 164 27.41 16.42 11.57
C SER A 164 26.99 17.89 11.58
N CYS A 165 27.67 18.71 10.80
CA CYS A 165 27.34 20.13 10.62
C CYS A 165 26.17 20.34 9.66
N GLU A 166 25.97 19.46 8.70
CA GLU A 166 24.99 19.67 7.62
C GLU A 166 23.68 18.91 7.86
N ARG A 167 23.64 17.98 8.82
CA ARG A 167 22.50 17.09 9.05
C ARG A 167 22.02 17.16 10.49
N TYR A 168 20.72 16.97 10.66
CA TYR A 168 20.05 16.98 11.96
C TYR A 168 18.81 16.08 11.91
N TRP A 169 18.25 15.75 13.08
CA TRP A 169 16.95 15.08 13.17
C TRP A 169 15.86 16.12 13.29
N ALA A 170 14.88 16.13 12.39
CA ALA A 170 13.63 16.84 12.59
C ALA A 170 12.62 15.88 13.19
N CYS A 171 12.22 16.11 14.44
CA CYS A 171 11.14 15.36 15.07
C CYS A 171 9.81 15.83 14.47
N GLN A 172 8.94 14.87 14.14
CA GLN A 172 7.56 15.16 13.76
C GLN A 172 6.66 14.20 14.53
N GLY A 173 5.80 14.74 15.40
CA GLY A 173 4.92 13.95 16.25
C GLY A 173 5.63 12.94 17.17
N GLY A 174 6.92 13.12 17.47
CA GLY A 174 7.70 12.21 18.31
C GLY A 174 8.57 11.21 17.54
N TYR A 175 8.72 11.37 16.22
CA TYR A 175 9.54 10.49 15.38
C TYR A 175 10.61 11.29 14.62
N PRO A 176 11.89 10.91 14.71
CA PRO A 176 12.98 11.67 14.10
C PRO A 176 13.09 11.35 12.61
N ARG A 177 13.20 12.41 11.79
CA ARG A 177 13.50 12.32 10.36
C ARG A 177 14.85 12.94 10.08
N LEU A 178 15.70 12.22 9.35
CA LEU A 178 17.02 12.74 8.98
C LEU A 178 16.81 13.86 7.96
N GLN A 179 17.20 15.07 8.34
CA GLN A 179 17.15 16.25 7.49
C GLN A 179 18.56 16.76 7.23
N ARG A 180 18.70 17.48 6.11
CA ARG A 180 19.91 18.20 5.73
C ARG A 180 19.58 19.69 5.71
N CYS A 181 20.47 20.52 6.22
CA CYS A 181 20.35 21.96 6.06
C CYS A 181 20.38 22.33 4.57
N PRO A 182 19.57 23.32 4.13
CA PRO A 182 19.57 23.73 2.74
C PRO A 182 20.91 24.40 2.39
N ALA A 183 21.38 24.15 1.16
CA ALA A 183 22.63 24.70 0.62
C ALA A 183 23.85 24.47 1.53
N THR A 184 24.64 25.51 1.79
CA THR A 184 25.88 25.49 2.59
C THR A 184 25.65 25.89 4.05
N LEU A 185 24.41 25.87 4.53
CA LEU A 185 24.10 26.19 5.92
C LEU A 185 24.50 25.04 6.85
N VAL A 186 24.85 25.38 8.08
CA VAL A 186 25.20 24.43 9.14
C VAL A 186 24.16 24.47 10.26
N PHE A 187 23.89 23.32 10.87
CA PHE A 187 22.93 23.20 11.97
C PHE A 187 23.57 23.71 13.27
N ASP A 188 23.08 24.85 13.75
CA ASP A 188 23.48 25.36 15.05
C ASP A 188 22.71 24.64 16.17
N LYS A 189 23.45 23.97 17.05
CA LYS A 189 22.90 23.14 18.13
C LYS A 189 22.16 23.98 19.17
N ARG A 190 22.56 25.25 19.36
CA ARG A 190 21.96 26.15 20.36
C ARG A 190 20.62 26.70 19.89
N SER A 191 20.56 27.25 18.68
CA SER A 191 19.32 27.79 18.11
C SER A 191 18.41 26.73 17.50
N ARG A 192 18.90 25.48 17.34
CA ARG A 192 18.20 24.36 16.69
C ARG A 192 17.75 24.67 15.26
N ARG A 193 18.56 25.45 14.53
CA ARG A 193 18.26 25.97 13.19
C ARG A 193 19.49 25.93 12.30
N CYS A 194 19.26 25.88 10.99
CA CYS A 194 20.31 26.03 10.00
C CYS A 194 20.70 27.50 9.89
N VAL A 195 21.99 27.80 10.06
CA VAL A 195 22.57 29.15 10.03
C VAL A 195 23.78 29.18 9.10
N ASN A 196 24.23 30.39 8.73
CA ASN A 196 25.45 30.52 7.94
C ASN A 196 26.68 30.11 8.76
N PRO A 197 27.62 29.33 8.21
CA PRO A 197 28.91 29.10 8.85
C PRO A 197 29.79 30.38 8.82
N PRO A 198 30.80 30.49 9.69
CA PRO A 198 31.16 29.55 10.74
C PRO A 198 30.26 29.70 11.98
N THR A 199 30.05 28.59 12.69
CA THR A 199 29.48 28.55 14.04
C THR A 199 30.51 27.98 15.01
N GLU A 200 30.27 28.12 16.32
CA GLU A 200 31.12 27.58 17.39
C GLU A 200 31.50 26.09 17.17
N ASP A 201 30.62 25.31 16.54
CA ASP A 201 30.78 23.87 16.32
C ASP A 201 31.19 23.50 14.89
N CYS A 202 31.14 24.43 13.94
CA CYS A 202 31.22 24.13 12.51
C CYS A 202 31.92 25.23 11.72
N GLU A 203 33.08 24.90 11.15
CA GLU A 203 33.80 25.75 10.21
C GLU A 203 33.35 25.49 8.76
N ALA A 204 33.41 26.50 7.88
CA ALA A 204 33.18 26.27 6.45
C ALA A 204 34.31 25.39 5.87
N PRO A 205 34.00 24.42 4.98
CA PRO A 205 35.04 23.65 4.30
C PRO A 205 35.89 24.61 3.46
N THR A 206 37.18 24.67 3.80
CA THR A 206 38.15 25.48 3.06
C THR A 206 38.26 24.87 1.65
N ILE A 207 37.85 25.61 0.62
CA ILE A 207 38.19 25.25 -0.76
C ILE A 207 39.70 25.30 -0.82
N ALA A 208 40.36 24.15 -0.96
CA ALA A 208 41.78 24.11 -1.24
C ALA A 208 42.02 24.96 -2.50
N PRO A 209 42.95 25.92 -2.49
CA PRO A 209 43.28 26.66 -3.70
C PRO A 209 43.60 25.63 -4.80
N ALA A 210 43.04 25.86 -5.99
CA ALA A 210 43.39 25.07 -7.16
C ALA A 210 44.93 25.04 -7.26
N PRO A 211 45.56 23.87 -7.53
CA PRO A 211 47.00 23.82 -7.68
C PRO A 211 47.40 24.79 -8.80
N GLU A 212 48.18 25.82 -8.45
CA GLU A 212 48.80 26.72 -9.41
C GLU A 212 49.88 25.92 -10.16
N GLY A 213 49.59 25.56 -11.40
CA GLY A 213 50.54 24.86 -12.27
C GLY A 213 49.91 23.80 -13.15
N PHE A 214 49.16 24.24 -14.17
CA PHE A 214 49.14 23.53 -15.44
C PHE A 214 49.45 24.58 -16.50
N ASP A 215 50.72 24.66 -16.87
CA ASP A 215 51.16 25.44 -18.03
C ASP A 215 50.46 24.89 -19.27
N ASP A 216 49.65 25.74 -19.92
CA ASP A 216 49.00 25.49 -21.20
C ASP A 216 50.06 25.50 -22.33
N ASP A 217 50.79 24.40 -22.49
CA ASP A 217 51.56 24.12 -23.71
C ASP A 217 50.91 22.97 -24.49
N ALA A 218 49.81 23.28 -25.16
CA ALA A 218 49.25 22.44 -26.21
C ALA A 218 49.08 23.26 -27.51
N ASP A 219 50.11 23.17 -28.34
CA ASP A 219 50.10 23.52 -29.76
C ASP A 219 48.96 22.77 -30.47
N PHE A 220 47.79 23.41 -30.63
CA PHE A 220 46.70 22.91 -31.48
C PHE A 220 46.52 23.82 -32.69
N ARG A 221 47.26 23.49 -33.75
CA ARG A 221 47.08 24.04 -35.08
C ARG A 221 45.66 23.81 -35.60
N GLY A 222 44.97 24.91 -35.87
CA GLY A 222 44.11 25.13 -37.05
C GLY A 222 42.97 24.15 -37.32
N GLY A 223 41.77 24.51 -36.84
CA GLY A 223 40.49 24.00 -37.39
C GLY A 223 39.48 25.15 -37.51
N ALA A 224 38.93 25.35 -38.71
CA ALA A 224 37.99 26.42 -39.01
C ALA A 224 36.67 26.31 -38.21
N PRO A 225 36.00 27.43 -37.85
CA PRO A 225 34.77 27.39 -37.09
C PRO A 225 33.57 26.92 -37.93
N PRO A 226 32.61 26.16 -37.34
CA PRO A 226 31.38 25.77 -38.03
C PRO A 226 30.39 26.95 -38.15
N PRO A 227 29.49 26.94 -39.15
CA PRO A 227 28.56 28.04 -39.38
C PRO A 227 27.46 28.13 -38.31
N PRO A 228 26.88 29.33 -38.09
CA PRO A 228 25.92 29.56 -37.01
C PRO A 228 24.57 28.88 -37.28
N ARG A 229 24.08 28.13 -36.28
CA ARG A 229 22.72 27.57 -36.28
C ARG A 229 21.70 28.70 -36.04
N ARG A 230 20.73 28.82 -36.95
CA ARG A 230 19.59 29.74 -36.83
C ARG A 230 18.74 29.40 -35.58
N ARG A 231 18.44 30.43 -34.79
CA ARG A 231 17.49 30.37 -33.67
C ARG A 231 16.09 30.04 -34.19
N ARG A 232 15.46 29.03 -33.59
CA ARG A 232 14.03 28.73 -33.77
C ARG A 232 13.25 29.64 -32.80
N PRO A 233 12.15 30.30 -33.21
CA PRO A 233 11.41 31.19 -32.32
C PRO A 233 10.64 30.40 -31.26
N SER A 234 10.65 30.89 -30.03
CA SER A 234 9.79 30.44 -28.93
C SER A 234 8.35 30.90 -29.19
N SER A 235 7.44 29.96 -29.41
CA SER A 235 6.00 30.23 -29.35
C SER A 235 5.55 30.17 -27.90
N SER A 236 5.01 31.28 -27.43
CA SER A 236 4.24 31.45 -26.20
C SER A 236 3.08 30.45 -26.13
N LEU A 237 2.95 29.72 -25.02
CA LEU A 237 1.68 29.12 -24.63
C LEU A 237 1.35 29.48 -23.18
N SER A 238 0.12 29.93 -23.06
CA SER A 238 -0.59 30.57 -21.96
C SER A 238 -0.70 29.75 -20.68
N GLN A 239 -0.74 30.48 -19.56
CA GLN A 239 -1.17 30.02 -18.24
C GLN A 239 -2.60 29.45 -18.30
N GLY A 240 -2.75 28.22 -17.81
CA GLY A 240 -4.02 27.60 -17.41
C GLY A 240 -3.94 27.19 -15.93
N PRO A 241 -5.08 26.95 -15.24
CA PRO A 241 -5.19 27.06 -13.79
C PRO A 241 -4.56 25.90 -13.01
N GLN A 242 -4.21 26.19 -11.76
CA GLN A 242 -3.71 25.25 -10.76
C GLN A 242 -4.77 24.18 -10.44
N ASP A 243 -4.45 22.91 -10.68
CA ASP A 243 -5.23 21.78 -10.18
C ASP A 243 -4.51 21.18 -8.97
N GLN A 244 -5.23 21.09 -7.84
CA GLN A 244 -4.78 20.47 -6.61
C GLN A 244 -4.77 18.95 -6.80
N GLY A 245 -3.58 18.38 -7.02
CA GLY A 245 -3.38 16.94 -7.11
C GLY A 245 -3.42 16.27 -5.74
N SER A 246 -4.55 15.66 -5.42
CA SER A 246 -4.70 14.61 -4.40
C SER A 246 -3.82 13.42 -4.75
N PHE A 247 -2.94 13.02 -3.83
CA PHE A 247 -2.12 11.81 -3.95
C PHE A 247 -3.01 10.57 -3.77
N LEU A 248 -3.24 9.83 -4.85
CA LEU A 248 -3.70 8.44 -4.79
C LEU A 248 -2.46 7.52 -4.80
N PRO A 249 -2.34 6.55 -3.89
CA PRO A 249 -1.33 5.51 -4.03
C PRO A 249 -1.75 4.55 -5.15
N ASN A 250 -0.92 4.45 -6.18
CA ASN A 250 -1.01 3.38 -7.17
C ASN A 250 -0.69 2.04 -6.49
N ASN A 251 -1.72 1.26 -6.18
CA ASN A 251 -1.62 -0.19 -6.07
C ASN A 251 -3.02 -0.81 -6.28
N ALA A 252 -3.44 -0.85 -7.54
CA ALA A 252 -4.54 -1.70 -7.98
C ALA A 252 -3.94 -2.85 -8.79
N LEU A 253 -3.55 -3.94 -8.12
CA LEU A 253 -3.34 -5.21 -8.82
C LEU A 253 -4.71 -5.72 -9.25
N SER A 254 -4.99 -5.59 -10.54
CA SER A 254 -6.23 -6.08 -11.15
C SER A 254 -6.19 -7.61 -11.24
N PHE A 255 -7.13 -8.30 -10.58
CA PHE A 255 -7.40 -9.70 -10.85
C PHE A 255 -8.33 -9.82 -12.07
N ARG A 256 -7.80 -10.34 -13.18
CA ARG A 256 -8.62 -10.92 -14.26
C ARG A 256 -8.60 -12.44 -14.10
N PRO A 257 -9.75 -13.13 -14.07
CA PRO A 257 -9.78 -14.59 -14.21
C PRO A 257 -9.49 -14.95 -15.67
N SER A 258 -8.43 -15.71 -15.92
CA SER A 258 -8.16 -16.38 -17.19
C SER A 258 -9.11 -17.58 -17.34
N SER A 259 -9.88 -17.63 -18.42
CA SER A 259 -10.64 -18.82 -18.81
C SER A 259 -9.73 -19.91 -19.40
N PRO A 260 -10.11 -21.20 -19.34
CA PRO A 260 -9.25 -22.31 -19.69
C PRO A 260 -9.33 -22.62 -21.20
N SER A 261 -8.18 -22.74 -21.85
CA SER A 261 -8.08 -23.44 -23.12
C SER A 261 -6.92 -24.43 -23.05
N ASP A 262 -7.30 -25.70 -23.18
CA ASP A 262 -6.47 -26.88 -23.39
C ASP A 262 -5.34 -26.66 -24.40
N SER A 263 -4.13 -27.06 -24.03
CA SER A 263 -3.34 -28.06 -24.77
C SER A 263 -1.98 -28.28 -24.11
N ARG A 264 -1.82 -29.43 -23.46
CA ARG A 264 -0.51 -30.00 -23.08
C ARG A 264 0.29 -30.35 -24.34
N PRO A 265 1.63 -30.24 -24.26
CA PRO A 265 2.47 -31.35 -24.69
C PRO A 265 3.18 -32.00 -23.51
N LEU A 266 3.25 -33.34 -23.53
CA LEU A 266 3.95 -34.20 -22.58
C LEU A 266 5.46 -33.89 -22.57
N GLY A 267 5.99 -33.53 -21.39
CA GLY A 267 7.43 -33.56 -21.09
C GLY A 267 7.85 -34.92 -20.51
N PRO A 268 9.11 -35.34 -20.69
CA PRO A 268 9.59 -36.68 -20.32
C PRO A 268 9.67 -36.89 -18.79
N PRO A 269 9.65 -38.14 -18.32
CA PRO A 269 9.54 -38.46 -16.90
C PRO A 269 10.83 -38.15 -16.12
N LEU A 270 10.68 -37.61 -14.91
CA LEU A 270 11.74 -37.43 -13.92
C LEU A 270 12.05 -38.77 -13.22
N PRO A 271 13.33 -39.07 -12.92
CA PRO A 271 13.74 -40.33 -12.31
C PRO A 271 13.33 -40.45 -10.84
N GLN A 272 12.96 -41.67 -10.45
CA GLN A 272 12.54 -42.07 -9.11
C GLN A 272 13.74 -42.27 -8.17
N GLY A 273 13.54 -41.94 -6.90
CA GLY A 273 14.12 -42.67 -5.76
C GLY A 273 15.51 -42.23 -5.29
N GLY A 274 15.54 -41.41 -4.23
CA GLY A 274 16.72 -41.18 -3.41
C GLY A 274 16.31 -41.06 -1.94
N ASN A 275 16.74 -42.02 -1.13
CA ASN A 275 16.34 -42.24 0.26
C ASN A 275 16.62 -41.06 1.20
N PHE A 276 15.66 -40.87 2.12
CA PHE A 276 15.82 -40.13 3.37
C PHE A 276 17.04 -40.63 4.15
N ARG A 277 17.86 -39.68 4.61
CA ARG A 277 18.72 -39.86 5.77
C ARG A 277 18.44 -38.72 6.74
N GLU A 278 17.86 -39.08 7.88
CA GLU A 278 17.71 -38.22 9.05
C GLU A 278 19.08 -37.73 9.51
N ALA A 279 19.21 -36.42 9.72
CA ALA A 279 20.39 -35.82 10.34
C ALA A 279 20.21 -35.82 11.88
N PRO A 280 21.25 -36.13 12.67
CA PRO A 280 21.15 -36.16 14.12
C PRO A 280 20.95 -34.77 14.73
N ILE A 281 20.05 -34.69 15.69
CA ILE A 281 19.84 -33.54 16.57
C ILE A 281 20.96 -33.53 17.61
N ASP A 282 21.98 -32.69 17.44
CA ASP A 282 22.97 -32.42 18.48
C ASP A 282 22.65 -31.11 19.22
N LYS A 283 22.11 -31.33 20.44
CA LYS A 283 22.40 -30.68 21.72
C LYS A 283 22.49 -29.14 21.78
N ALA A 284 21.49 -28.60 22.48
CA ALA A 284 21.52 -27.31 23.16
C ALA A 284 22.77 -27.14 24.04
N VAL A 285 23.42 -25.98 23.90
CA VAL A 285 24.45 -25.47 24.82
C VAL A 285 23.77 -24.45 25.75
N PRO A 286 23.90 -24.58 27.08
CA PRO A 286 23.39 -23.57 28.01
C PRO A 286 24.29 -22.34 28.07
N LEU A 287 23.64 -21.19 28.27
CA LEU A 287 24.23 -19.87 28.49
C LEU A 287 25.04 -19.83 29.80
N ASN A 288 26.20 -19.20 29.75
CA ASN A 288 26.89 -18.61 30.90
C ASN A 288 27.30 -17.19 30.52
#